data_AF-A0A9E6S0W2-F1
#
_entry.id   AF-A0A9E6S0W2-F1
#
_cell.length_a   1.000
_cell.length_b   1.000
_cell.length_c   1.000
_cell.angle_alpha   90.00
_cell.angle_beta   90.00
_cell.angle_gamma   90.00
#
_symmetry.space_group_name_H-M   'P 1'
#
loop_
_entity.id
_entity.type
_entity.pdbx_description
1 polymer ?
#
loop_
_entity_poly.entity_id
_entity_poly.type
_entity_poly.pdbx_seq_one_letter_code
_entity_poly.pdbx_strand_id
1 'polypeptide(L)'
;MEYEIEFIPLAIKLLKKVKDQREQKALRQKIEKLKIEPEKQGKALTGQFQGYRSIRAVGQRYRIIYRIDQDRIIVVIVGVGMRREGDRQDIYKVLETELEEE
;
A
#
# COMPACT_ATOMS: atom_id res chain seq x y z
N MET A 1 -0.21 17.07 12.84
CA MET A 1 0.70 17.09 11.68
C MET A 1 0.08 16.19 10.61
N GLU A 2 0.04 16.66 9.37
CA GLU A 2 -0.56 15.94 8.25
C GLU A 2 0.56 15.56 7.28
N TYR A 3 0.62 14.29 6.89
CA TYR A 3 1.57 13.77 5.91
C TYR A 3 1.05 14.02 4.49
N GLU A 4 1.95 14.25 3.54
CA GLU A 4 1.61 14.19 2.13
C GLU A 4 1.61 12.74 1.63
N ILE A 5 0.84 12.45 0.57
CA ILE A 5 0.80 11.13 -0.05
C ILE A 5 1.53 11.19 -1.39
N GLU A 6 2.57 10.38 -1.52
CA GLU A 6 3.23 10.10 -2.80
C GLU A 6 2.94 8.67 -3.25
N PHE A 7 2.98 8.44 -4.56
CA PHE A 7 2.85 7.11 -5.14
C PHE A 7 4.06 6.80 -6.00
N ILE A 8 4.63 5.61 -5.84
CA ILE A 8 5.54 5.10 -6.87
C ILE A 8 4.74 4.68 -8.12
N PRO A 9 5.36 4.64 -9.30
CA PRO A 9 4.68 4.26 -10.54
C PRO A 9 3.93 2.91 -10.46
N LEU A 10 4.54 1.92 -9.80
CA LEU A 10 3.93 0.61 -9.56
C LEU A 10 2.60 0.71 -8.80
N ALA A 11 2.55 1.50 -7.72
CA ALA A 11 1.33 1.67 -6.94
C ALA A 11 0.19 2.28 -7.77
N ILE A 12 0.50 3.24 -8.64
CA ILE A 12 -0.48 3.84 -9.57
C ILE A 12 -1.01 2.77 -10.53
N LYS A 13 -0.12 1.98 -11.13
CA LYS A 13 -0.47 0.89 -12.05
C LYS A 13 -1.37 -0.14 -11.37
N LEU A 14 -1.02 -0.58 -10.16
CA LEU A 14 -1.78 -1.57 -9.40
C LEU A 14 -3.16 -1.05 -8.97
N LEU A 15 -3.25 0.19 -8.49
CA LEU A 15 -4.54 0.80 -8.13
C LEU A 15 -5.47 0.90 -9.34
N LYS A 16 -4.93 1.26 -10.53
CA LYS A 16 -5.70 1.30 -11.79
C LYS A 16 -6.20 -0.08 -12.24
N LYS A 17 -5.54 -1.18 -11.87
CA LYS A 17 -5.99 -2.56 -12.19
C LYS A 17 -7.24 -2.98 -11.40
N VAL A 18 -7.60 -2.28 -10.32
CA VAL A 18 -8.85 -2.52 -9.59
C VAL A 18 -10.03 -2.04 -10.42
N LYS A 19 -10.75 -2.99 -11.04
CA LYS A 19 -11.84 -2.71 -11.98
C LYS A 19 -13.13 -2.25 -11.30
N ASP A 20 -13.42 -2.77 -10.10
CA ASP A 20 -14.59 -2.35 -9.33
C ASP A 20 -14.39 -0.92 -8.80
N GLN A 21 -15.23 0.00 -9.25
CA GLN A 21 -15.14 1.42 -8.91
C GLN A 21 -15.41 1.70 -7.43
N ARG A 22 -16.26 0.90 -6.76
CA ARG A 22 -16.53 1.04 -5.33
C ARG A 22 -15.33 0.59 -4.53
N GLU A 23 -14.70 -0.52 -4.92
CA GLU A 23 -13.45 -0.98 -4.30
C GLU A 23 -12.32 0.03 -4.51
N GLN A 24 -12.15 0.53 -5.73
CA GLN A 24 -11.12 1.53 -6.03
C GLN A 24 -11.34 2.83 -5.23
N LYS A 25 -12.58 3.31 -5.11
CA LYS A 25 -12.93 4.47 -4.29
C LYS A 25 -12.62 4.23 -2.81
N ALA A 26 -12.98 3.07 -2.28
CA ALA A 26 -12.70 2.72 -0.88
C ALA A 26 -11.19 2.65 -0.60
N LEU A 27 -10.39 2.16 -1.55
CA LEU A 27 -8.94 2.15 -1.46
C LEU A 27 -8.37 3.57 -1.42
N ARG A 28 -8.79 4.45 -2.33
CA ARG A 28 -8.38 5.87 -2.35
C ARG A 28 -8.72 6.56 -1.03
N GLN A 29 -9.93 6.38 -0.52
CA GLN A 29 -10.34 6.94 0.77
C GLN A 29 -9.49 6.40 1.93
N LYS A 30 -9.08 5.12 1.89
CA LYS A 30 -8.21 4.54 2.91
C LYS A 30 -6.78 5.07 2.82
N ILE A 31 -6.29 5.35 1.63
CA ILE A 31 -4.99 6.01 1.39
C ILE A 31 -5.00 7.45 1.92
N GLU A 32 -6.03 8.23 1.61
CA GLU A 32 -6.14 9.62 2.12
C GLU A 32 -6.12 9.68 3.66
N LYS A 33 -6.68 8.66 4.33
CA LYS A 33 -6.62 8.60 5.80
C LYS A 33 -5.19 8.47 6.32
N LEU A 34 -4.25 7.89 5.55
CA LEU A 34 -2.86 7.74 5.98
C LEU A 34 -2.13 9.08 6.19
N LYS A 35 -2.70 10.20 5.74
CA LYS A 35 -2.17 11.52 6.06
C LYS A 35 -2.13 11.82 7.56
N ILE A 36 -2.96 11.14 8.36
CA ILE A 36 -3.09 11.39 9.81
C ILE A 36 -2.57 10.18 10.59
N GLU A 37 -1.48 10.36 11.35
CA GLU A 37 -0.87 9.29 12.19
C GLU A 37 -0.66 7.95 11.43
N PRO A 38 0.00 7.96 10.26
CA PRO A 38 0.19 6.77 9.42
C PRO A 38 0.83 5.58 10.16
N GLU A 39 1.67 5.84 11.16
CA GLU A 39 2.33 4.84 12.00
C GLU A 39 1.37 4.03 12.88
N LYS A 40 0.17 4.57 13.16
CA LYS A 40 -0.85 3.91 13.98
C LYS A 40 -1.88 3.12 13.16
N GLN A 41 -1.91 3.31 11.84
CA GLN A 41 -2.99 2.76 11.01
C GLN A 41 -2.68 1.40 10.37
N GLY A 42 -1.41 1.11 10.09
CA GLY A 42 -0.96 -0.11 9.43
C GLY A 42 0.01 -0.91 10.29
N LYS A 43 0.03 -2.23 10.09
CA LYS A 43 0.97 -3.13 10.77
C LYS A 43 2.36 -2.99 10.13
N ALA A 44 3.39 -2.80 10.95
CA ALA A 44 4.78 -2.88 10.49
C ALA A 44 5.08 -4.27 9.92
N LEU A 45 5.72 -4.29 8.75
CA LEU A 45 6.16 -5.51 8.09
C LEU A 45 7.59 -5.89 8.56
N THR A 46 7.95 -7.14 8.32
CA THR A 46 9.18 -7.77 8.77
C THR A 46 9.85 -8.51 7.61
N GLY A 47 11.09 -8.96 7.79
CA GLY A 47 11.84 -9.67 6.75
C GLY A 47 12.23 -8.72 5.61
N GLN A 48 12.11 -9.15 4.36
CA GLN A 48 12.45 -8.34 3.18
C GLN A 48 11.64 -7.04 3.07
N PHE A 49 10.47 -6.96 3.72
CA PHE A 49 9.64 -5.76 3.76
C PHE A 49 9.82 -4.96 5.07
N GLN A 50 10.94 -5.11 5.77
CA GLN A 50 11.26 -4.25 6.91
C GLN A 50 11.27 -2.77 6.48
N GLY A 51 10.70 -1.89 7.30
CA GLY A 51 10.53 -0.47 7.00
C GLY A 51 9.23 -0.13 6.26
N TYR A 52 8.51 -1.12 5.73
CA TYR A 52 7.18 -0.95 5.16
C TYR A 52 6.09 -1.26 6.19
N ARG A 53 4.87 -0.81 5.88
CA ARG A 53 3.65 -1.03 6.63
C ARG A 53 2.55 -1.50 5.71
N SER A 54 1.64 -2.28 6.28
CA SER A 54 0.50 -2.85 5.57
C SER A 54 -0.80 -2.53 6.29
N ILE A 55 -1.74 -1.92 5.58
CA ILE A 55 -3.07 -1.65 6.08
C ILE A 55 -4.12 -2.42 5.28
N ARG A 56 -5.08 -3.00 5.99
CA ARG A 56 -6.17 -3.76 5.37
C ARG A 56 -7.27 -2.82 4.87
N ALA A 57 -7.85 -3.17 3.72
CA ALA A 57 -8.93 -2.41 3.09
C ALA A 57 -9.95 -3.35 2.44
N VAL A 58 -11.13 -2.79 2.10
CA VAL A 58 -12.20 -3.45 1.33
C VAL A 58 -12.53 -4.84 1.89
N GLY A 59 -13.14 -4.87 3.08
CA GLY A 59 -13.52 -6.13 3.73
C GLY A 59 -12.35 -7.08 3.99
N GLN A 60 -11.17 -6.54 4.32
CA GLN A 60 -9.93 -7.27 4.56
C GLN A 60 -9.31 -7.98 3.34
N ARG A 61 -9.90 -7.86 2.14
CA ARG A 61 -9.42 -8.54 0.93
C ARG A 61 -8.22 -7.86 0.29
N TYR A 62 -8.10 -6.54 0.48
CA TYR A 62 -7.02 -5.75 -0.07
C TYR A 62 -6.01 -5.33 1.00
N ARG A 63 -4.78 -5.09 0.55
CA ARG A 63 -3.73 -4.41 1.31
C ARG A 63 -3.27 -3.18 0.54
N ILE A 64 -3.01 -2.13 1.30
CA ILE A 64 -2.23 -0.98 0.86
C ILE A 64 -0.90 -1.08 1.60
N ILE A 65 0.18 -1.17 0.85
CA ILE A 65 1.55 -1.25 1.35
C ILE A 65 2.18 0.12 1.16
N TYR A 66 2.80 0.63 2.22
CA TYR A 66 3.36 1.98 2.26
C TYR A 66 4.59 2.05 3.15
N ARG A 67 5.42 3.07 2.99
CA ARG A 67 6.46 3.47 3.95
C ARG A 67 6.25 4.91 4.38
N ILE A 68 6.81 5.27 5.53
CA ILE A 68 6.72 6.61 6.10
C ILE A 68 8.12 7.22 6.04
N ASP A 69 8.24 8.37 5.41
CA ASP A 69 9.42 9.22 5.44
C ASP A 69 9.15 10.34 6.46
N GLN A 70 9.70 10.17 7.68
CA GLN A 70 9.44 11.07 8.80
C GLN A 70 10.20 12.39 8.67
N ASP A 71 11.31 12.41 7.94
CA ASP A 71 12.09 13.63 7.74
C ASP A 71 11.38 14.55 6.74
N ARG A 72 10.75 13.96 5.71
CA ARG A 72 10.01 14.70 4.67
C ARG A 72 8.52 14.87 4.95
N ILE A 73 7.97 14.23 5.99
CA ILE A 73 6.53 14.21 6.31
C ILE A 73 5.71 13.65 5.13
N ILE A 74 6.19 12.54 4.57
CA ILE A 74 5.56 11.88 3.40
C ILE A 74 5.23 10.42 3.69
N VAL A 75 4.06 9.99 3.23
CA VAL A 75 3.70 8.58 3.11
C VAL A 75 3.83 8.18 1.64
N VAL A 76 4.73 7.24 1.37
CA VAL A 76 4.93 6.71 0.02
C VAL A 76 4.14 5.41 -0.13
N ILE A 77 3.13 5.41 -0.99
CA ILE A 77 2.38 4.20 -1.35
C ILE A 77 3.19 3.41 -2.36
N VAL A 78 3.49 2.15 -2.02
CA VAL A 78 4.35 1.27 -2.82
C VAL A 78 3.55 0.17 -3.52
N GLY A 79 2.42 -0.24 -2.95
CA GLY A 79 1.57 -1.24 -3.57
C GLY A 79 0.13 -1.22 -3.08
N VAL A 80 -0.80 -1.57 -3.97
CA VAL A 80 -2.21 -1.76 -3.64
C VAL A 80 -2.71 -3.01 -4.36
N GLY A 81 -3.22 -3.99 -3.62
CA GLY A 81 -3.68 -5.22 -4.25
C GLY A 81 -4.36 -6.18 -3.30
N MET A 82 -4.89 -7.28 -3.84
CA MET A 82 -5.51 -8.32 -3.04
C MET A 82 -4.45 -9.14 -2.30
N ARG A 83 -4.79 -9.58 -1.08
CA ARG A 83 -4.09 -10.70 -0.43
C ARG A 83 -4.71 -12.00 -0.96
N ARG A 84 -3.89 -12.83 -1.59
CA ARG A 84 -4.23 -14.14 -2.15
C ARG A 84 -3.09 -15.10 -1.85
N GLU A 85 -2.98 -15.51 -0.60
CA GLU A 85 -1.87 -16.34 -0.15
C GLU A 85 -1.67 -17.57 -1.06
N GLY A 86 -0.45 -17.76 -1.55
CA GLY A 86 -0.11 -18.81 -2.53
C GLY A 86 -0.24 -18.40 -4.00
N ASP A 87 -1.05 -17.40 -4.34
CA ASP A 87 -1.26 -16.92 -5.73
C ASP A 87 -0.12 -15.99 -6.19
N ARG A 88 0.25 -16.03 -7.48
CA ARG A 88 1.23 -15.10 -8.09
C ARG A 88 0.72 -13.66 -8.13
N GLN A 89 -0.59 -13.47 -8.13
CA GLN A 89 -1.26 -12.16 -8.06
C GLN A 89 -1.36 -11.62 -6.63
N ASP A 90 -0.84 -12.34 -5.63
CA ASP A 90 -0.73 -11.84 -4.28
C ASP A 90 0.12 -10.57 -4.23
N ILE A 91 -0.38 -9.54 -3.57
CA ILE A 91 0.29 -8.24 -3.50
C ILE A 91 1.73 -8.34 -2.97
N TYR A 92 2.05 -9.25 -2.05
CA TYR A 92 3.41 -9.36 -1.53
C TYR A 92 4.35 -10.03 -2.54
N LYS A 93 3.88 -11.03 -3.30
CA LYS A 93 4.66 -11.63 -4.38
C LYS A 93 4.90 -10.65 -5.52
N VAL A 94 3.88 -9.86 -5.88
CA VAL A 94 4.02 -8.81 -6.89
C VAL A 94 5.06 -7.77 -6.45
N LEU A 95 5.05 -7.35 -5.19
CA LEU A 95 6.04 -6.38 -4.69
C LEU A 95 7.44 -6.96 -4.57
N GLU A 96 7.57 -8.24 -4.19
CA GLU A 96 8.87 -8.93 -4.18
C GLU A 96 9.51 -8.91 -5.57
N THR A 97 8.76 -9.29 -6.61
CA THR A 97 9.29 -9.29 -7.98
C THR A 97 9.59 -7.87 -8.48
N GLU A 98 8.69 -6.91 -8.29
CA GLU A 98 8.83 -5.60 -8.95
C GLU A 98 9.76 -4.64 -8.19
N LEU A 99 10.02 -4.85 -6.89
CA LEU A 99 10.97 -4.02 -6.11
C LEU A 99 12.40 -4.55 -6.15
N GLU A 100 12.63 -5.81 -6.54
CA GLU A 100 13.99 -6.35 -6.78
C GLU A 100 14.57 -5.89 -8.13
N GLU A 101 13.72 -5.43 -9.05
CA GLU A 101 14.10 -4.99 -10.40
C GLU A 101 14.40 -3.47 -10.50
N GLU A 102 14.26 -2.71 -9.41
CA GLU A 102 14.62 -1.27 -9.28
C GLU A 102 15.93 -1.06 -8.49
#